data_AF-A0A485AK72-F1
#
_entry.id   AF-A0A485AK72-F1
#
_cell.length_a   1.000
_cell.length_b   1.000
_cell.length_c   1.000
_cell.angle_alpha   90.00
_cell.angle_beta   90.00
_cell.angle_gamma   90.00
#
_symmetry.space_group_name_H-M   'P 1'
#
loop_
_entity.id
_entity.type
_entity.pdbx_description
1 polymer ?
#
loop_
_entity_poly.entity_id
_entity_poly.type
_entity_poly.pdbx_seq_one_letter_code
_entity_poly.pdbx_strand_id
1 'polypeptide(L)'
;MISPSSFPKNLYQKLLKDIPGQVYTPPQLGTYYYAFNTQKGPTADERVRLALSMTIDRRLMAEKVLGTGEKPAWHFTPDVTAGFTPQPSQMESMSQAELNAQAKALLQAAGYGPGRPLQLTLLYNTSENHQKIAIAVASMWKKKSRRGCEAAESRVENLYR
;
A
#
# COMPACT_ATOMS: atom_id res chain seq x y z
N MET A 1 -3.71 -2.26 11.53
CA MET A 1 -4.91 -2.15 12.39
C MET A 1 -5.80 -1.10 11.75
N ILE A 2 -6.96 -1.45 11.19
CA ILE A 2 -7.97 -0.44 10.81
C ILE A 2 -8.85 -0.29 12.03
N SER A 3 -8.89 0.92 12.59
CA SER A 3 -9.85 1.25 13.64
C SER A 3 -11.27 1.00 13.14
N PRO A 4 -12.17 0.41 13.94
CA PRO A 4 -13.57 0.30 13.57
C PRO A 4 -14.09 1.72 13.33
N SER A 5 -14.27 2.09 12.06
CA SER A 5 -15.04 3.28 11.74
C SER A 5 -16.45 3.02 12.26
N SER A 6 -17.00 3.97 13.01
CA SER A 6 -18.36 3.88 13.56
C SER A 6 -19.45 3.81 12.48
N PHE A 7 -19.06 3.95 11.21
CA PHE A 7 -19.93 3.88 10.05
C PHE A 7 -19.30 3.07 8.89
N PRO A 8 -20.12 2.49 7.99
CA PRO A 8 -19.63 1.83 6.79
C PRO A 8 -18.90 2.79 5.83
N LYS A 9 -17.65 2.46 5.47
CA LYS A 9 -16.80 3.33 4.63
C LYS A 9 -17.38 3.59 3.23
N ASN A 10 -18.12 2.63 2.66
CA ASN A 10 -18.80 2.78 1.38
C ASN A 10 -19.88 3.87 1.38
N LEU A 11 -20.40 4.25 2.56
CA LEU A 11 -21.37 5.33 2.72
C LEU A 11 -20.74 6.68 2.99
N TYR A 12 -19.41 6.78 3.13
CA TYR A 12 -18.73 8.00 3.58
C TYR A 12 -19.13 9.25 2.78
N GLN A 13 -19.08 9.20 1.45
CA GLN A 13 -19.41 10.35 0.59
C GLN A 13 -20.88 10.76 0.73
N LYS A 14 -21.78 9.79 0.92
CA LYS A 14 -23.19 10.06 1.19
C LYS A 14 -23.37 10.72 2.56
N LEU A 15 -22.74 10.17 3.60
CA LEU A 15 -22.83 10.73 4.96
C LEU A 15 -22.23 12.13 5.05
N LEU A 16 -21.11 12.39 4.34
CA LEU A 16 -20.50 13.72 4.30
C LEU A 16 -21.40 14.75 3.62
N LYS A 17 -22.23 14.32 2.66
CA LYS A 17 -23.24 15.17 2.01
C LYS A 17 -24.47 15.38 2.89
N ASP A 18 -24.97 14.31 3.50
CA ASP A 18 -26.26 14.30 4.20
C ASP A 18 -26.13 14.88 5.63
N ILE A 19 -25.02 14.60 6.33
CA ILE A 19 -24.78 15.00 7.73
C ILE A 19 -23.32 15.45 7.98
N PRO A 20 -22.81 16.47 7.26
CA PRO A 20 -21.39 16.86 7.31
C PRO A 20 -20.83 17.15 8.71
N GLY A 21 -21.64 17.71 9.62
CA GLY A 21 -21.23 18.01 11.00
C GLY A 21 -21.20 16.82 11.96
N GLN A 22 -21.57 15.63 11.50
CA GLN A 22 -21.58 14.39 12.29
C GLN A 22 -20.54 13.37 11.81
N VAL A 23 -19.91 13.61 10.65
CA VAL A 23 -18.88 12.73 10.09
C VAL A 23 -17.51 13.20 10.55
N TYR A 24 -16.92 12.47 11.49
CA TYR A 24 -15.59 12.75 12.02
C TYR A 24 -14.59 11.67 11.57
N THR A 25 -13.53 12.10 10.89
CA THR A 25 -12.42 11.24 10.44
C THR A 25 -11.06 11.76 10.92
N PRO A 26 -10.86 11.92 12.24
CA PRO A 26 -9.58 12.37 12.76
C PRO A 26 -8.49 11.31 12.48
N PRO A 27 -7.22 11.72 12.31
CA PRO A 27 -6.10 10.79 12.33
C PRO A 27 -6.13 9.95 13.61
N GLN A 28 -5.89 8.65 13.47
CA GLN A 28 -5.88 7.71 14.59
C GLN A 28 -4.49 7.10 14.77
N LEU A 29 -4.21 6.59 15.97
CA LEU A 29 -2.95 5.90 16.29
C LEU A 29 -2.95 4.46 15.75
N GLY A 30 -3.04 4.33 14.43
CA GLY A 30 -3.02 3.05 13.75
C GLY A 30 -2.52 3.17 12.33
N THR A 31 -1.60 2.28 11.96
CA THR A 31 -1.05 2.18 10.61
C THR A 31 -1.59 0.94 9.92
N TYR A 32 -2.03 1.10 8.67
CA TYR A 32 -2.28 -0.02 7.76
C TYR A 32 -1.02 -0.29 6.95
N TYR A 33 -0.55 -1.53 6.97
CA TYR A 33 0.70 -1.92 6.31
C TYR A 33 0.58 -3.35 5.75
N TYR A 34 1.43 -3.64 4.76
CA TYR A 34 1.70 -5.02 4.34
C TYR A 34 3.00 -5.50 4.98
N ALA A 35 2.94 -6.67 5.60
CA ALA A 35 4.12 -7.35 6.12
C ALA A 35 4.70 -8.26 5.03
N PHE A 36 6.02 -8.29 4.94
CA PHE A 36 6.74 -9.23 4.10
C PHE A 36 7.35 -10.33 4.96
N ASN A 37 7.35 -11.57 4.48
CA ASN A 37 8.11 -12.63 5.11
C ASN A 37 9.60 -12.42 4.77
N THR A 38 10.38 -12.00 5.77
CA THR A 38 11.81 -11.67 5.61
C THR A 38 12.72 -12.89 5.65
N GLN A 39 12.19 -14.07 5.96
CA GLN A 39 12.98 -15.30 6.18
C GLN A 39 12.91 -16.26 4.99
N LYS A 40 11.94 -16.09 4.08
CA LYS A 40 11.69 -17.06 3.00
C LYS A 40 11.24 -16.40 1.71
N GLY A 41 11.59 -17.03 0.60
CA GLY A 41 11.10 -16.68 -0.74
C GLY A 41 11.68 -15.36 -1.25
N PRO A 42 11.09 -14.79 -2.31
CA PRO A 42 11.59 -13.56 -2.92
C PRO A 42 11.71 -12.39 -1.95
N THR A 43 10.82 -12.31 -0.95
CA THR A 43 10.80 -11.21 0.02
C THR A 43 11.86 -11.34 1.13
N ALA A 44 12.65 -12.42 1.15
CA ALA A 44 13.85 -12.48 1.99
C ALA A 44 14.91 -11.47 1.53
N ASP A 45 14.96 -11.16 0.23
CA ASP A 45 15.82 -10.12 -0.34
C ASP A 45 15.27 -8.72 -0.01
N GLU A 46 16.09 -7.87 0.59
CA GLU A 46 15.71 -6.51 0.96
C GLU A 46 15.37 -5.62 -0.23
N ARG A 47 16.03 -5.84 -1.38
CA ARG A 47 15.83 -5.05 -2.60
C ARG A 47 14.43 -5.32 -3.15
N VAL A 48 13.97 -6.57 -3.05
CA VAL A 48 12.60 -6.96 -3.42
C VAL A 48 11.59 -6.28 -2.52
N ARG A 49 11.78 -6.29 -1.20
CA ARG A 49 10.87 -5.61 -0.25
C ARG A 49 10.81 -4.10 -0.50
N LEU A 50 11.97 -3.48 -0.72
CA LEU A 50 12.07 -2.04 -0.97
C LEU A 50 11.36 -1.65 -2.27
N ALA A 51 11.60 -2.39 -3.35
CA ALA A 51 10.92 -2.16 -4.63
C ALA A 51 9.39 -2.31 -4.54
N LEU A 52 8.90 -3.34 -3.84
CA LEU A 52 7.46 -3.54 -3.63
C LEU A 52 6.83 -2.40 -2.81
N SER A 53 7.57 -1.84 -1.84
CA SER A 53 7.13 -0.69 -1.03
C SER A 53 7.11 0.62 -1.83
N MET A 54 8.12 0.83 -2.69
CA MET A 54 8.24 2.03 -3.54
C MET A 54 7.16 2.10 -4.62
N THR A 55 6.75 0.94 -5.15
CA THR A 55 5.74 0.86 -6.24
C THR A 55 4.30 1.04 -5.77
N ILE A 56 4.04 1.02 -4.46
CA ILE A 56 2.72 1.34 -3.89
C ILE A 56 2.53 2.85 -3.90
N ASP A 57 1.59 3.31 -4.73
CA ASP A 57 1.17 4.71 -4.77
C ASP A 57 0.26 5.02 -3.58
N ARG A 58 0.88 5.45 -2.48
CA ARG A 58 0.19 5.72 -1.20
C ARG A 58 -0.78 6.89 -1.30
N ARG A 59 -0.48 7.89 -2.16
CA ARG A 59 -1.36 9.05 -2.40
C ARG A 59 -2.62 8.61 -3.14
N LEU A 60 -2.46 7.85 -4.23
CA LEU A 60 -3.59 7.28 -4.96
C LEU A 60 -4.42 6.32 -4.08
N MET A 61 -3.77 5.53 -3.22
CA MET A 61 -4.45 4.66 -2.27
C MET A 61 -5.35 5.47 -1.32
N ALA A 62 -4.80 6.50 -0.68
CA ALA A 62 -5.52 7.36 0.25
C ALA A 62 -6.67 8.12 -0.43
N GLU A 63 -6.40 8.77 -1.56
CA GLU A 63 -7.33 9.72 -2.18
C GLU A 63 -8.39 9.07 -3.06
N LYS A 64 -8.05 8.00 -3.79
CA LYS A 64 -8.91 7.44 -4.84
C LYS A 64 -9.42 6.05 -4.50
N VAL A 65 -8.62 5.21 -3.83
CA VAL A 65 -9.04 3.86 -3.48
C VAL A 65 -9.84 3.88 -2.18
N LEU A 66 -9.33 4.54 -1.14
CA LEU A 66 -10.03 4.70 0.13
C LEU A 66 -11.00 5.88 0.05
N GLY A 67 -10.48 7.09 -0.16
CA GLY A 67 -11.31 8.29 -0.33
C GLY A 67 -12.12 8.66 0.91
N THR A 68 -11.67 8.21 2.10
CA THR A 68 -12.36 8.34 3.38
C THR A 68 -11.57 9.12 4.44
N GLY A 69 -10.62 9.94 4.01
CA GLY A 69 -9.84 10.84 4.88
C GLY A 69 -8.54 10.25 5.41
N GLU A 70 -8.18 9.03 5.02
CA GLU A 70 -6.88 8.43 5.35
C GLU A 70 -5.73 9.26 4.77
N LYS A 71 -4.61 9.28 5.52
CA LYS A 71 -3.36 9.91 5.08
C LYS A 71 -2.37 8.86 4.59
N PRO A 72 -1.58 9.15 3.55
CA PRO A 72 -0.43 8.33 3.16
C PRO A 72 0.50 8.10 4.37
N ALA A 73 0.90 6.85 4.60
CA ALA A 73 1.82 6.51 5.69
C ALA A 73 3.25 6.32 5.14
N TRP A 74 4.17 7.17 5.60
CA TRP A 74 5.60 7.12 5.22
C TRP A 74 6.50 6.55 6.33
N HIS A 75 5.94 6.43 7.54
CA HIS A 75 6.54 5.82 8.71
C HIS A 75 5.63 4.73 9.28
N PHE A 76 6.20 3.83 10.07
CA PHE A 76 5.40 2.82 10.75
C PHE A 76 4.63 3.43 11.94
N THR A 77 5.30 4.26 12.74
CA THR A 77 4.68 5.06 13.80
C THR A 77 3.87 6.19 13.17
N PRO A 78 2.57 6.36 13.52
CA PRO A 78 1.78 7.48 13.04
C PRO A 78 2.37 8.84 13.43
N ASP A 79 2.40 9.79 12.51
CA ASP A 79 2.98 11.13 12.73
C ASP A 79 2.28 11.93 13.84
N VAL A 80 1.05 11.57 14.17
CA VAL A 80 0.27 12.19 15.27
C VAL A 80 0.56 11.57 16.64
N THR A 81 1.50 10.62 16.72
CA THR A 81 1.91 10.02 17.99
C THR A 81 2.56 11.07 18.88
N ALA A 82 2.12 11.15 20.13
CA ALA A 82 2.67 12.12 21.09
C ALA A 82 4.19 11.95 21.25
N GLY A 83 4.93 13.06 21.14
CA GLY A 83 6.39 13.05 21.24
C GLY A 83 7.12 12.49 20.02
N PHE A 84 6.42 12.16 18.92
CA PHE A 84 7.04 11.69 17.69
C PHE A 84 7.22 12.83 16.69
N THR A 85 8.47 13.13 16.34
CA THR A 85 8.81 14.12 15.31
C THR A 85 9.76 13.46 14.30
N PRO A 86 9.22 12.71 13.33
CA PRO A 86 10.04 11.96 12.40
C PRO A 86 10.78 12.89 11.44
N GLN A 87 11.95 12.44 11.00
CA GLN A 87 12.56 13.01 9.80
C GLN A 87 11.70 12.67 8.57
N PRO A 88 11.52 13.60 7.61
CA PRO A 88 10.79 13.32 6.39
C PRO A 88 11.35 12.09 5.66
N SER A 89 10.47 11.24 5.14
CA SER A 89 10.89 10.08 4.37
C SER A 89 11.40 10.54 3.00
N GLN A 90 12.54 10.03 2.55
CA GLN A 90 13.03 10.31 1.20
C GLN A 90 12.01 9.88 0.13
N MET A 91 11.26 8.79 0.38
CA MET A 91 10.21 8.35 -0.54
C MET A 91 9.05 9.35 -0.65
N GLU A 92 8.78 10.11 0.43
CA GLU A 92 7.72 11.11 0.44
C GLU A 92 8.07 12.29 -0.48
N SER A 93 9.33 12.72 -0.49
CA SER A 93 9.79 13.83 -1.35
C SER A 93 9.86 13.50 -2.83
N MET A 94 9.80 12.21 -3.19
CA MET A 94 9.92 11.76 -4.57
C MET A 94 8.57 11.67 -5.29
N SER A 95 8.59 11.87 -6.60
CA SER A 95 7.46 11.53 -7.46
C SER A 95 7.28 10.02 -7.54
N GLN A 96 6.04 9.58 -7.79
CA GLN A 96 5.79 8.15 -7.98
C GLN A 96 6.56 7.60 -9.20
N ALA A 97 6.87 8.42 -10.21
CA ALA A 97 7.63 7.99 -11.38
C ALA A 97 9.07 7.62 -11.01
N GLU A 98 9.74 8.45 -10.22
CA GLU A 98 11.10 8.20 -9.73
C GLU A 98 11.15 6.97 -8.82
N LEU A 99 10.17 6.81 -7.92
CA LEU A 99 10.06 5.63 -7.08
C LEU A 99 9.95 4.34 -7.89
N ASN A 100 9.16 4.33 -8.97
CA ASN A 100 9.07 3.14 -9.82
C ASN A 100 10.38 2.88 -10.58
N ALA A 101 11.11 3.93 -10.98
CA ALA A 101 12.38 3.76 -11.68
C ALA A 101 13.44 3.13 -10.75
N GLN A 102 13.49 3.56 -9.48
CA GLN A 102 14.37 2.96 -8.48
C GLN A 102 13.96 1.52 -8.14
N ALA A 103 12.67 1.26 -7.96
CA ALA A 103 12.16 -0.08 -7.75
C ALA A 103 12.59 -1.04 -8.89
N LYS A 104 12.53 -0.56 -10.15
CA LYS A 104 12.91 -1.37 -11.31
C LYS A 104 14.37 -1.78 -11.24
N ALA A 105 15.25 -0.83 -10.92
CA ALA A 105 16.67 -1.11 -10.76
C ALA A 105 16.93 -2.12 -9.64
N LEU A 106 16.21 -2.01 -8.52
CA LEU A 106 16.31 -2.94 -7.38
C LEU A 106 15.86 -4.35 -7.76
N LEU A 107 14.73 -4.50 -8.46
CA LEU A 107 14.25 -5.82 -8.90
C LEU A 107 15.16 -6.46 -9.95
N GLN A 108 15.70 -5.66 -10.88
CA GLN A 108 16.70 -6.14 -11.85
C GLN A 108 17.98 -6.61 -11.15
N ALA A 109 18.48 -5.84 -10.18
CA ALA A 109 19.64 -6.23 -9.38
C ALA A 109 19.39 -7.49 -8.53
N ALA A 110 18.13 -7.74 -8.13
CA ALA A 110 17.69 -8.96 -7.48
C ALA A 110 17.44 -10.14 -8.45
N GLY A 111 17.67 -9.94 -9.75
CA GLY A 111 17.56 -10.99 -10.77
C GLY A 111 16.15 -11.18 -11.33
N TYR A 112 15.23 -10.23 -11.10
CA TYR A 112 13.88 -10.25 -11.66
C TYR A 112 13.77 -9.35 -12.89
N GLY A 113 13.06 -9.82 -13.91
CA GLY A 113 12.90 -9.12 -15.19
C GLY A 113 11.91 -9.83 -16.12
N PRO A 114 11.76 -9.38 -17.38
CA PRO A 114 10.76 -9.95 -18.30
C PRO A 114 10.86 -11.48 -18.49
N GLY A 115 12.08 -12.04 -18.46
CA GLY A 115 12.31 -13.49 -18.55
C GLY A 115 12.23 -14.26 -17.22
N ARG A 116 12.15 -13.54 -16.09
CA ARG A 116 12.04 -14.13 -14.75
C ARG A 116 11.14 -13.24 -13.87
N PRO A 117 9.81 -13.35 -14.01
CA PRO A 117 8.91 -12.57 -13.21
C PRO A 117 8.98 -12.92 -11.72
N LEU A 118 8.95 -11.89 -10.89
CA LEU A 118 8.70 -11.97 -9.45
C LEU A 118 7.26 -12.46 -9.24
N GLN A 119 7.12 -13.65 -8.67
CA GLN A 119 5.83 -14.24 -8.33
C GLN A 119 5.58 -14.12 -6.83
N LEU A 120 4.44 -13.56 -6.45
CA LEU A 120 4.06 -13.36 -5.05
C LEU A 120 2.59 -13.72 -4.79
N THR A 121 2.30 -14.08 -3.54
CA THR A 121 0.92 -14.17 -3.05
C THR A 121 0.68 -13.06 -2.03
N LEU A 122 -0.35 -12.26 -2.27
CA LEU A 122 -0.84 -11.24 -1.35
C LEU A 122 -1.99 -11.79 -0.52
N LEU A 123 -1.71 -12.02 0.75
CA LEU A 123 -2.67 -12.55 1.71
C LEU A 123 -3.43 -11.40 2.39
N TYR A 124 -4.74 -11.59 2.56
CA TYR A 124 -5.60 -10.68 3.33
C TYR A 124 -6.67 -11.45 4.11
N ASN A 125 -7.14 -10.88 5.22
CA ASN A 125 -8.27 -11.42 5.99
C ASN A 125 -9.60 -10.95 5.40
N THR A 126 -10.66 -11.75 5.53
CA THR A 126 -11.99 -11.48 4.94
C THR A 126 -12.57 -10.13 5.36
N SER A 127 -12.56 -9.17 4.43
CA SER A 127 -13.22 -7.87 4.53
C SER A 127 -13.30 -7.26 3.13
N GLU A 128 -14.43 -6.65 2.76
CA GLU A 128 -14.56 -5.94 1.48
C GLU A 128 -13.51 -4.84 1.32
N ASN A 129 -13.19 -4.13 2.42
CA ASN A 129 -12.15 -3.10 2.41
C ASN A 129 -10.76 -3.69 2.16
N HIS A 130 -10.41 -4.79 2.83
CA HIS A 130 -9.12 -5.45 2.61
C HIS A 130 -9.01 -6.03 1.21
N GLN A 131 -10.10 -6.59 0.67
CA GLN A 131 -10.15 -7.09 -0.70
C GLN A 131 -9.92 -5.95 -1.71
N LYS A 132 -10.60 -4.80 -1.53
CA LYS A 132 -10.43 -3.62 -2.38
C LYS A 132 -8.98 -3.11 -2.37
N ILE A 133 -8.37 -3.00 -1.18
CA ILE A 133 -6.97 -2.60 -1.03
C ILE A 133 -6.04 -3.61 -1.70
N ALA A 134 -6.25 -4.92 -1.47
CA ALA A 134 -5.41 -5.98 -2.03
C ALA A 134 -5.45 -6.00 -3.57
N ILE A 135 -6.63 -5.86 -4.17
CA ILE A 135 -6.80 -5.76 -5.63
C ILE A 135 -6.09 -4.50 -6.16
N ALA A 136 -6.22 -3.36 -5.49
CA ALA A 136 -5.56 -2.13 -5.88
C ALA A 136 -4.03 -2.25 -5.84
N VAL A 137 -3.47 -2.82 -4.77
CA VAL A 137 -2.01 -3.04 -4.64
C VAL A 137 -1.52 -4.05 -5.68
N ALA A 138 -2.22 -5.17 -5.87
CA ALA A 138 -1.88 -6.14 -6.91
C ALA A 138 -1.90 -5.51 -8.32
N SER A 139 -2.88 -4.63 -8.57
CA SER A 139 -2.96 -3.85 -9.81
C SER A 139 -1.82 -2.84 -9.94
N MET A 140 -1.40 -2.18 -8.85
CA MET A 140 -0.23 -1.30 -8.86
C MET A 140 1.04 -2.08 -9.24
N TRP A 141 1.30 -3.22 -8.61
CA TRP A 141 2.43 -4.08 -8.96
C TRP A 141 2.37 -4.57 -10.42
N LYS A 142 1.19 -4.99 -10.89
CA LYS A 142 1.00 -5.51 -12.27
C LYS A 142 1.03 -4.43 -13.36
N LYS A 143 0.41 -3.27 -13.15
CA LYS A 143 0.34 -2.18 -14.14
C LYS A 143 1.73 -1.60 -14.42
N LYS A 144 2.61 -1.61 -13.43
CA LYS A 144 4.01 -1.20 -13.57
C LYS A 144 4.83 -2.27 -14.32
N SER A 145 4.43 -3.53 -14.20
CA SER A 145 5.00 -4.62 -15.01
C SER A 145 4.67 -4.52 -16.52
N ARG A 146 3.42 -4.25 -16.89
CA ARG A 146 2.96 -4.21 -18.31
C ARG A 146 3.56 -3.11 -19.19
N ARG A 147 4.12 -2.05 -18.62
CA ARG A 147 4.75 -0.95 -19.39
C ARG A 147 6.23 -1.20 -19.73
N GLY A 148 6.65 -2.47 -19.78
CA GLY A 148 8.06 -2.84 -20.00
C GLY A 148 8.98 -2.49 -18.83
N CYS A 149 8.40 -2.22 -17.66
CA CYS A 149 9.10 -1.62 -16.53
C CYS A 149 9.33 -2.52 -15.33
N GLU A 150 8.75 -3.72 -15.21
CA GLU A 150 9.04 -4.64 -14.08
C GLU A 150 8.33 -5.99 -14.23
N ALA A 151 8.57 -6.93 -13.31
CA ALA A 151 8.21 -8.33 -13.49
C ALA A 151 7.37 -8.89 -12.33
N ALA A 152 6.63 -8.08 -11.58
CA ALA A 152 5.84 -8.58 -10.44
C ALA A 152 4.43 -9.04 -10.85
N GLU A 153 4.21 -10.35 -10.77
CA GLU A 153 2.88 -10.96 -10.79
C GLU A 153 2.49 -11.31 -9.35
N SER A 154 1.29 -10.88 -8.96
CA SER A 154 0.76 -11.17 -7.64
C SER A 154 -0.59 -11.85 -7.75
N ARG A 155 -0.75 -12.94 -7.01
CA ARG A 155 -2.03 -13.59 -6.77
C ARG A 155 -2.60 -13.07 -5.46
N VAL A 156 -3.87 -12.67 -5.48
CA VAL A 156 -4.57 -12.22 -4.26
C VAL A 156 -5.31 -13.42 -3.67
N GLU A 157 -5.01 -13.76 -2.43
CA GLU A 157 -5.60 -14.91 -1.72
C GLU A 157 -6.16 -14.49 -0.37
N ASN A 158 -7.29 -15.06 0.01
CA ASN A 158 -7.91 -14.83 1.31
C ASN A 158 -7.37 -15.89 2.28
N LEU A 159 -6.90 -15.45 3.46
CA LEU A 159 -6.32 -16.34 4.49
C LEU A 159 -7.28 -17.42 5.03
N TYR A 160 -8.59 -17.27 4.82
CA TYR A 160 -9.63 -18.14 5.39
C TYR A 160 -10.44 -18.91 4.34
N ARG A 161 -9.98 -18.99 3.09
CA ARG A 161 -10.58 -19.82 2.04
C ARG A 161 -9.52 -20.68 1.39
#